data_AF-A0AAV8WXM1-F1
#
_entry.id   AF-A0AAV8WXM1-F1
#
_cell.length_a   1.000
_cell.length_b   1.000
_cell.length_c   1.000
_cell.angle_alpha   90.00
_cell.angle_beta   90.00
_cell.angle_gamma   90.00
#
_symmetry.space_group_name_H-M   'P 1'
#
loop_
_entity.id
_entity.type
_entity.pdbx_description
1 polymer ?
#
loop_
_entity_poly.entity_id
_entity_poly.type
_entity_poly.pdbx_seq_one_letter_code
_entity_poly.pdbx_strand_id
1 'polypeptide(L)'
;MYVGHINLGKKGYNIPKSGTVQVTLFNPLGTVVKMFVIMYDLSDMPPNSQTFIRQRTLYMPTNCKDANLEWGPKWLRYLIHLR
;
A
#
# COMPACT_ATOMS: atom_id res chain seq x y z
N MET A 1 -9.82 -4.94 -10.64
CA MET A 1 -9.64 -4.50 -9.25
C MET A 1 -9.61 -5.75 -8.39
N TYR A 2 -8.47 -6.08 -7.76
CA TYR A 2 -8.37 -7.21 -6.84
C TYR A 2 -8.71 -6.74 -5.44
N VAL A 3 -9.62 -7.44 -4.74
CA VAL A 3 -10.02 -7.14 -3.37
C VAL A 3 -9.69 -8.34 -2.50
N GLY A 4 -8.87 -8.14 -1.47
CA GLY A 4 -8.63 -9.12 -0.42
C GLY A 4 -9.43 -8.74 0.81
N HIS A 5 -10.22 -9.66 1.34
CA HIS A 5 -10.92 -9.48 2.62
C HIS A 5 -10.27 -10.37 3.68
N ILE A 6 -9.86 -9.77 4.80
CA ILE A 6 -9.29 -10.49 5.93
C ILE A 6 -10.36 -10.60 7.00
N ASN A 7 -10.83 -11.83 7.27
CA ASN A 7 -11.76 -12.09 8.36
C ASN A 7 -10.99 -12.33 9.67
N LEU A 8 -11.12 -11.41 10.62
CA LEU A 8 -10.41 -11.45 11.91
C LEU A 8 -11.07 -12.36 12.96
N GLY A 9 -12.10 -13.13 12.57
CA GLY A 9 -12.83 -14.05 13.45
C GLY A 9 -13.62 -13.36 14.57
N LYS A 10 -14.26 -14.17 15.43
CA LYS A 10 -15.17 -13.67 16.48
C LYS A 10 -14.50 -12.86 17.59
N LYS A 11 -13.20 -13.09 17.82
CA LYS A 11 -12.43 -12.42 18.89
C LYS A 11 -12.00 -11.00 18.49
N GLY A 12 -12.14 -10.64 17.21
CA GLY A 12 -11.59 -9.42 16.65
C GLY A 12 -10.06 -9.42 16.70
N TYR A 13 -9.47 -8.39 16.11
CA TYR A 13 -8.04 -8.13 16.22
C TYR A 13 -7.87 -6.66 16.60
N ASN A 14 -7.24 -6.42 17.75
CA ASN A 14 -6.92 -5.06 18.16
C ASN A 14 -5.70 -4.60 17.39
N ILE A 15 -5.89 -3.59 16.54
CA ILE A 15 -4.83 -3.00 15.74
C ILE A 15 -3.99 -2.12 16.67
N PRO A 16 -2.68 -2.37 16.81
CA PRO A 16 -1.80 -1.49 17.58
C PRO A 16 -1.91 -0.03 17.11
N LYS A 17 -1.60 0.92 18.00
CA LYS A 17 -1.62 2.34 17.59
C LYS A 17 -0.53 2.66 16.57
N SER A 18 0.61 1.99 16.60
CA SER A 18 1.67 2.17 15.61
C SER A 18 2.33 0.84 15.30
N GLY A 19 2.90 0.72 14.11
CA GLY A 19 3.58 -0.49 13.68
C GLY A 19 3.80 -0.54 12.19
N THR A 20 3.93 -1.76 11.67
CA THR A 20 4.22 -2.00 10.26
C THR A 20 3.26 -3.02 9.68
N VAL A 21 2.71 -2.71 8.51
CA VAL A 21 1.93 -3.63 7.68
C VAL A 21 2.82 -4.13 6.55
N GLN A 22 2.98 -5.45 6.46
CA GLN A 22 3.68 -6.10 5.35
C GLN A 22 2.68 -6.75 4.40
N VAL A 23 2.72 -6.34 3.13
CA VAL A 23 1.87 -6.90 2.07
C VAL A 23 2.74 -7.52 1.00
N THR A 24 2.53 -8.80 0.71
CA THR A 24 3.24 -9.51 -0.36
C THR A 24 2.27 -9.79 -1.52
N LEU A 25 2.59 -9.24 -2.68
CA LEU A 25 1.87 -9.49 -3.92
C LEU A 25 2.50 -10.68 -4.63
N PHE A 26 1.70 -11.71 -4.89
CA PHE A 26 2.08 -12.89 -5.66
C PHE A 26 1.45 -12.86 -7.06
N ASN A 27 2.13 -13.44 -8.04
CA ASN A 27 1.52 -13.75 -9.33
C ASN A 27 0.67 -15.04 -9.24
N PRO A 28 -0.13 -15.39 -10.26
CA PRO A 28 -0.90 -16.65 -10.27
C PRO A 28 -0.05 -17.92 -10.15
N LEU A 29 1.25 -17.85 -10.45
CA LEU A 29 2.21 -18.95 -10.29
C LEU A 29 2.78 -19.04 -8.86
N GLY A 30 2.34 -18.18 -7.93
CA GLY A 30 2.81 -18.17 -6.54
C GLY A 30 4.17 -17.49 -6.34
N THR A 31 4.73 -16.83 -7.35
CA THR A 31 5.98 -16.06 -7.24
C THR A 31 5.72 -14.68 -6.67
N VAL A 32 6.61 -14.21 -5.78
CA VAL A 32 6.55 -12.85 -5.24
C VAL A 32 6.86 -11.84 -6.34
N VAL A 33 5.90 -10.97 -6.63
CA VAL A 33 6.04 -9.83 -7.56
C VAL A 33 6.54 -8.60 -6.82
N LYS A 34 6.01 -8.33 -5.62
CA LYS A 34 6.38 -7.15 -4.83
C LYS A 34 6.03 -7.32 -3.36
N MET A 35 6.91 -6.86 -2.49
CA MET A 35 6.63 -6.66 -1.06
C MET A 35 6.50 -5.17 -0.77
N PHE A 36 5.48 -4.83 0.01
CA PHE A 36 5.24 -3.48 0.53
C PHE A 36 5.37 -3.53 2.05
N VAL A 37 6.18 -2.64 2.59
CA VAL A 37 6.37 -2.45 4.03
C VAL A 37 5.87 -1.05 4.34
N ILE A 38 4.72 -0.96 5.00
CA ILE A 38 4.04 0.29 5.28
C ILE A 38 4.07 0.52 6.77
N MET A 39 4.79 1.56 7.19
CA MET A 39 4.71 2.04 8.58
C MET A 39 3.43 2.83 8.76
N TYR A 40 2.77 2.65 9.90
CA TYR A 40 1.59 3.40 10.27
C TYR A 40 1.71 3.91 11.70
N ASP A 41 1.11 5.07 11.94
CA ASP A 41 0.88 5.63 13.26
C ASP A 41 -0.56 6.17 13.31
N LEU A 42 -1.32 5.66 14.26
CA LEU A 42 -2.73 5.93 14.55
C LEU A 42 -2.85 6.57 15.94
N SER A 43 -1.76 6.98 16.58
CA SER A 43 -1.79 7.54 17.94
C SER A 43 -2.66 8.79 18.04
N ASP A 44 -2.74 9.56 16.95
CA ASP A 44 -3.56 10.78 16.85
C ASP A 44 -5.00 10.51 16.36
N MET A 45 -5.39 9.25 16.14
CA MET A 45 -6.75 8.90 15.72
C MET A 45 -7.72 8.96 16.91
N PRO A 46 -8.83 9.72 16.80
CA PRO A 46 -9.84 9.77 17.84
C PRO A 46 -10.64 8.45 17.93
N PRO A 47 -11.31 8.17 19.07
CA PRO A 47 -12.17 6.99 19.19
C PRO A 47 -13.25 6.96 18.09
N ASN A 48 -13.58 5.76 17.62
CA ASN A 48 -14.55 5.51 16.53
C ASN A 48 -14.16 6.09 15.15
N SER A 49 -12.90 6.43 14.92
CA SER A 49 -12.40 6.80 13.59
C SER A 49 -12.24 5.58 12.68
N GLN A 50 -12.60 5.71 11.40
CA GLN A 50 -12.19 4.79 10.35
C GLN A 50 -11.09 5.46 9.50
N THR A 51 -10.00 4.73 9.24
CA THR A 51 -8.92 5.20 8.37
C THR A 51 -8.65 4.18 7.27
N PHE A 52 -7.83 4.58 6.31
CA PHE A 52 -7.41 3.73 5.22
C PHE A 52 -5.99 4.10 4.79
N ILE A 53 -5.23 3.10 4.35
CA ILE A 53 -3.87 3.27 3.87
C ILE A 53 -3.88 3.23 2.35
N ARG A 54 -3.30 4.26 1.72
CA ARG A 54 -3.07 4.30 0.27
C ARG A 54 -1.59 4.39 -0.04
N GLN A 55 -1.09 3.44 -0.82
CA GLN A 55 0.26 3.50 -1.37
C GLN A 55 0.20 3.50 -2.89
N ARG A 56 0.88 4.49 -3.49
CA ARG A 56 0.99 4.65 -4.95
C ARG A 56 2.45 4.46 -5.36
N THR A 57 2.72 3.40 -6.12
CA THR A 57 4.02 3.20 -6.76
C THR A 57 3.92 3.64 -8.20
N LEU A 58 4.72 4.64 -8.57
CA LEU A 58 4.82 5.16 -9.93
C LEU A 58 6.04 4.54 -10.61
N TYR A 59 5.91 4.27 -11.90
CA TYR A 59 7.01 3.90 -12.78
C TYR A 59 7.40 5.12 -13.62
N MET A 60 8.71 5.38 -13.68
CA MET A 60 9.31 6.33 -14.59
C MET A 60 10.44 5.61 -15.32
N PRO A 61 10.44 5.58 -16.67
CA PRO A 61 11.52 5.00 -17.45
C PRO A 61 12.77 5.89 -17.35
N THR A 62 13.92 5.25 -17.13
CA THR A 62 15.21 5.92 -16.87
C THR A 62 15.79 6.67 -18.08
N ASN A 63 15.20 6.52 -19.27
CA ASN A 63 15.67 7.12 -20.52
C ASN A 63 15.12 8.53 -20.80
N CYS A 64 14.29 9.09 -19.91
CA CYS A 64 13.88 10.49 -19.98
C CYS A 64 15.04 11.39 -19.51
N LYS A 65 15.98 11.71 -20.41
CA LYS A 65 17.16 12.55 -20.14
C LYS A 65 16.92 14.06 -20.26
N ASP A 66 15.66 14.49 -20.36
CA ASP A 66 15.34 15.91 -20.40
C ASP A 66 15.29 16.47 -18.98
N ALA A 67 16.34 17.23 -18.62
CA ALA A 67 16.49 17.91 -17.33
C ALA A 67 15.36 18.92 -17.00
N ASN A 68 14.44 19.18 -17.94
CA ASN A 68 13.30 20.09 -17.80
C ASN A 68 11.97 19.39 -17.44
N LEU A 69 11.96 18.07 -17.24
CA LEU A 69 10.72 17.30 -17.08
C LEU A 69 10.60 16.65 -15.70
N GLU A 70 10.67 17.45 -14.63
CA GLU A 70 10.15 17.09 -13.29
C GLU A 70 8.70 16.56 -13.35
N TRP A 71 7.96 16.95 -14.40
CA TRP A 71 6.58 16.54 -14.73
C TRP A 71 6.47 15.50 -15.85
N GLY A 72 7.44 14.59 -15.96
CA GLY A 72 7.37 13.53 -16.98
C GLY A 72 6.20 12.58 -16.77
N PRO A 73 5.75 11.85 -17.81
CA PRO A 73 4.68 10.87 -17.65
C PRO A 73 5.11 9.82 -16.62
N LYS A 74 4.49 9.87 -15.44
CA LYS A 74 4.63 8.88 -14.38
C LYS A 74 3.46 7.91 -14.51
N TRP A 75 3.74 6.67 -14.90
CA TRP A 75 2.70 5.65 -15.02
C TRP A 75 2.45 4.99 -13.67
N LEU A 76 1.18 4.84 -13.30
CA LEU A 76 0.82 4.09 -12.09
C LEU A 76 1.18 2.62 -12.27
N ARG A 77 2.11 2.11 -11.45
CA ARG A 77 2.53 0.70 -11.50
C ARG A 77 1.77 -0.15 -10.49
N TYR A 78 1.61 0.35 -9.26
CA TYR A 78 0.86 -0.34 -8.21
C TYR A 78 0.07 0.67 -7.38
N LEU A 79 -1.19 0.34 -7.09
CA LEU A 79 -2.03 1.06 -6.15
C LEU A 79 -2.53 0.07 -5.10
N ILE A 80 -2.27 0.37 -3.83
CA ILE A 80 -2.81 -0.38 -2.71
C ILE A 80 -3.75 0.52 -1.95
N HIS A 81 -4.92 -0.02 -1.62
CA HIS A 81 -5.92 0.60 -0.77
C HIS A 81 -6.29 -0.43 0.30
N LEU A 82 -5.93 -0.15 1.55
CA LEU A 82 -6.32 -0.96 2.72
C LEU A 82 -7.34 -0.14 3.50
N ARG A 83 -8.55 -0.67 3.73
CA ARG A 83 -9.65 -0.01 4.42
C ARG A 83 -10.13 -0.85 5.60
#